data_AF-A0A1M6N2V1-F1
#
_entry.id   AF-A0A1M6N2V1-F1
#
_cell.length_a   1.000
_cell.length_b   1.000
_cell.length_c   1.000
_cell.angle_alpha   90.00
_cell.angle_beta   90.00
_cell.angle_gamma   90.00
#
_symmetry.space_group_name_H-M   'P 1'
#
loop_
_entity.id
_entity.type
_entity.pdbx_description
1 polymer ?
#
loop_
_entity_poly.entity_id
_entity_poly.type
_entity_poly.pdbx_seq_one_letter_code
_entity_poly.pdbx_strand_id
1 'polypeptide(L)'
;MNFKISKYYQVFKESNFYKNIWTDAVWSKVISAGIITVLGSFCATIFLLCKSLILNIPFRDLYSNSLLFFTESTKVNNTLISLCILIILVALFFFSKSIYLKSTLYKNKDNRNFEEDLPLITEHSTSFFSYRIAKAFPGQRGLRWYDAEEANKRLKILLKEPIRFRAKGNYATGDPIWWFRGQRAMFIDIFKPLSKTKILLGIEQIEIEKMAVYVSDSYYKSFIYIQAKAEEPVGIYDLKKDDIELYKEMWGYYTEEYGLLGKRIITRQEYDDGAAIINGKIIDASNSELRVRHLTPYNFIIAAKQSPYNSRNFMRETGVMFDDLLKNKFEFESFLIYLDSLEKKE
;
A
#
# COMPACT_ATOMS: atom_id res chain seq x y z
N MET A 1 -30.25 19.58 7.37
CA MET A 1 -30.13 18.21 7.92
C MET A 1 -28.79 18.14 8.65
N ASN A 2 -28.83 18.16 9.99
CA ASN A 2 -27.68 18.42 10.86
C ASN A 2 -26.70 17.23 10.88
N PHE A 3 -25.45 17.50 10.53
CA PHE A 3 -24.33 16.56 10.63
C PHE A 3 -23.94 16.31 12.10
N LYS A 4 -24.12 15.07 12.57
CA LYS A 4 -23.56 14.58 13.83
C LYS A 4 -22.10 14.15 13.61
N ILE A 5 -21.16 15.09 13.78
CA ILE A 5 -19.71 14.85 13.79
C ILE A 5 -19.20 14.54 15.23
N SER A 6 -20.08 14.32 16.22
CA SER A 6 -19.67 14.36 17.64
C SER A 6 -19.16 13.03 18.25
N LYS A 7 -18.88 11.97 17.49
CA LYS A 7 -18.42 10.69 18.07
C LYS A 7 -16.96 10.32 17.76
N TYR A 8 -16.31 11.02 16.82
CA TYR A 8 -14.96 10.70 16.35
C TYR A 8 -13.81 11.24 17.22
N TYR A 9 -14.12 12.01 18.28
CA TYR A 9 -13.11 12.52 19.20
C TYR A 9 -12.76 11.57 20.37
N GLN A 10 -13.39 10.39 20.46
CA GLN A 10 -13.31 9.56 21.65
C GLN A 10 -12.30 8.39 21.58
N VAL A 11 -11.81 8.03 20.39
CA VAL A 11 -10.92 6.86 20.19
C VAL A 11 -9.43 7.23 20.29
N PHE A 12 -9.05 8.51 20.17
CA PHE A 12 -7.67 8.97 20.42
C PHE A 12 -7.32 9.11 21.91
N LYS A 13 -8.20 8.66 22.82
CA LYS A 13 -8.20 9.00 24.25
C LYS A 13 -7.55 7.96 25.16
N GLU A 14 -6.87 6.95 24.61
CA GLU A 14 -6.31 5.81 25.38
C GLU A 14 -4.79 5.64 25.24
N SER A 15 -4.05 6.76 25.23
CA SER A 15 -2.73 6.75 25.84
C SER A 15 -2.81 7.57 27.13
N ASN A 16 -2.65 6.92 28.29
CA ASN A 16 -2.64 7.61 29.58
C ASN A 16 -1.45 8.57 29.73
N PHE A 17 -0.43 8.46 28.87
CA PHE A 17 0.73 9.34 28.88
C PHE A 17 0.39 10.76 28.39
N TYR A 18 -0.21 10.90 27.20
CA TYR A 18 -0.58 12.22 26.68
C TYR A 18 -1.69 12.88 27.51
N LYS A 19 -2.65 12.10 28.02
CA LYS A 19 -3.73 12.61 28.88
C LYS A 19 -3.19 13.33 30.11
N ASN A 20 -2.22 12.73 30.80
CA ASN A 20 -1.62 13.30 32.00
C ASN A 20 -0.83 14.58 31.72
N ILE A 21 -0.13 14.64 30.58
CA ILE A 21 0.63 15.81 30.12
C ILE A 21 -0.30 16.99 29.76
N TRP A 22 -1.45 16.69 29.15
CA TRP A 22 -2.44 17.71 28.76
C TRP A 22 -3.36 18.17 29.90
N THR A 23 -3.54 17.35 30.95
CA THR A 23 -4.31 17.76 32.15
C THR A 23 -3.48 18.55 33.15
N ASP A 24 -2.15 18.46 33.08
CA ASP A 24 -1.26 19.31 33.86
C ASP A 24 -1.30 20.74 33.30
N ALA A 25 -1.74 21.68 34.13
CA ALA A 25 -1.92 23.08 33.74
C ALA A 25 -0.60 23.79 33.38
N VAL A 26 0.55 23.23 33.76
CA VAL A 26 1.88 23.74 33.43
C VAL A 26 2.34 23.14 32.10
N TRP A 27 2.32 21.82 31.96
CA TRP A 27 2.81 21.14 30.75
C TRP A 27 1.95 21.41 29.50
N SER A 28 0.63 21.46 29.66
CA SER A 28 -0.29 21.83 28.56
C SER A 28 -0.03 23.23 28.01
N LYS A 29 0.34 24.19 28.87
CA LYS A 29 0.72 25.55 28.46
C LYS A 29 2.06 25.58 27.75
N VAL A 30 3.04 24.80 28.22
CA VAL A 30 4.37 24.71 27.58
C VAL A 30 4.26 24.10 26.17
N ILE A 31 3.48 23.03 26.02
CA ILE A 31 3.28 22.38 24.72
C ILE A 31 2.46 23.27 23.79
N SER A 32 1.41 23.92 24.29
CA SER A 32 0.63 24.87 23.49
C SER A 32 1.47 26.04 23.03
N ALA A 33 2.31 26.60 23.91
CA ALA A 33 3.25 27.65 23.55
C ALA A 33 4.26 27.17 22.49
N GLY A 34 4.78 25.94 22.62
CA GLY A 34 5.66 25.32 21.61
C GLY A 34 4.99 25.18 20.24
N ILE A 35 3.77 24.65 20.20
CA ILE A 35 2.99 24.49 18.96
C ILE A 35 2.69 25.85 18.31
N ILE A 36 2.22 26.81 19.11
CA ILE A 36 1.93 28.18 18.63
C ILE A 36 3.20 28.84 18.09
N THR A 37 4.34 28.65 18.74
CA THR A 37 5.63 29.20 18.29
C THR A 37 6.03 28.59 16.95
N VAL A 38 6.00 27.26 16.83
CA VAL A 38 6.40 26.57 15.59
C VAL A 38 5.47 26.92 14.42
N LEU A 39 4.16 26.84 14.62
CA LEU A 39 3.17 27.17 13.58
C LEU A 39 3.20 28.65 13.23
N GLY A 40 3.36 29.52 14.23
CA GLY A 40 3.49 30.97 14.04
C GLY A 40 4.72 31.32 13.21
N SER A 41 5.88 30.75 13.53
CA SER A 41 7.11 30.94 12.76
C SER A 41 7.00 30.41 11.33
N PHE A 42 6.35 29.26 11.13
CA PHE A 42 6.12 28.70 9.81
C PHE A 42 5.21 29.59 8.95
N CYS A 43 4.06 30.03 9.49
CA CYS A 43 3.14 30.93 8.83
C CYS A 43 3.78 32.30 8.50
N ALA A 44 4.57 32.86 9.43
CA ALA A 44 5.29 34.11 9.20
C ALA A 44 6.33 33.98 8.08
N THR A 45 7.03 32.84 8.01
CA THR A 45 8.01 32.57 6.96
C THR A 45 7.35 32.44 5.59
N ILE A 46 6.22 31.73 5.50
CA ILE A 46 5.41 31.63 4.27
C ILE A 46 4.91 33.02 3.85
N PHE A 47 4.41 33.81 4.79
CA PHE A 47 3.95 35.17 4.52
C PHE A 47 5.07 36.06 3.95
N LEU A 48 6.27 36.01 4.52
CA LEU A 48 7.43 36.76 4.04
C LEU A 48 7.89 36.28 2.66
N LEU A 49 7.83 34.98 2.38
CA LEU A 49 8.08 34.40 1.05
C LEU A 49 7.07 34.91 0.02
N CYS A 50 5.77 34.85 0.32
CA CYS A 50 4.73 35.38 -0.55
C CYS A 50 4.92 36.88 -0.79
N LYS A 51 5.25 37.65 0.24
CA LYS A 51 5.49 39.10 0.14
C LYS A 51 6.74 39.42 -0.69
N SER A 52 7.80 38.62 -0.57
CA SER A 52 9.01 38.72 -1.39
C SER A 52 8.69 38.53 -2.87
N LEU A 53 7.88 37.53 -3.20
CA LEU A 53 7.46 37.24 -4.58
C LEU A 53 6.54 38.32 -5.16
N ILE A 54 5.60 38.85 -4.37
CA ILE A 54 4.64 39.86 -4.84
C ILE A 54 5.30 41.22 -5.02
N LEU A 55 6.18 41.62 -4.09
CA LEU A 55 6.80 42.95 -4.09
C LEU A 55 8.15 42.98 -4.81
N ASN A 56 8.65 41.82 -5.27
CA ASN A 56 9.96 41.67 -5.90
C ASN A 56 11.13 42.18 -5.04
N ILE A 57 10.96 42.14 -3.72
CA ILE A 57 11.98 42.51 -2.73
C ILE A 57 12.73 41.23 -2.32
N PRO A 58 14.07 41.22 -2.25
CA PRO A 58 14.82 40.05 -1.80
C PRO A 58 14.36 39.58 -0.42
N PHE A 59 14.08 38.27 -0.27
CA PHE A 59 13.62 37.68 0.98
C PHE A 59 14.54 38.00 2.16
N ARG A 60 15.86 38.06 1.92
CA ARG A 60 16.87 38.43 2.91
C ARG A 60 16.59 39.79 3.55
N ASP A 61 16.17 40.76 2.76
CA ASP A 61 15.93 42.13 3.22
C ASP A 61 14.64 42.22 4.04
N LEU A 62 13.58 41.54 3.59
CA LEU A 62 12.32 41.40 4.32
C LEU A 62 12.48 40.67 5.66
N TYR A 63 13.28 39.61 5.67
CA TYR A 63 13.58 38.84 6.88
C TYR A 63 14.42 39.66 7.88
N SER A 64 15.42 40.39 7.39
CA SER A 64 16.28 41.24 8.23
C SER A 64 15.50 42.39 8.86
N ASN A 65 14.58 43.02 8.13
CA ASN A 65 13.68 44.05 8.65
C ASN A 65 12.69 43.50 9.69
N SER A 66 12.22 42.27 9.49
CA SER A 66 11.33 41.61 10.48
C SER A 66 12.08 41.27 11.77
N LEU A 67 13.33 40.81 11.66
CA LEU A 67 14.23 40.58 12.80
C LEU A 67 14.51 41.87 13.56
N LEU A 68 14.82 42.96 12.84
CA LEU A 68 15.04 44.30 13.42
C LEU A 68 13.84 44.74 14.25
N PHE A 69 12.63 44.60 13.70
CA PHE A 69 11.38 44.90 14.40
C PHE A 69 11.27 44.13 15.74
N PHE A 70 11.52 42.82 15.74
CA PHE A 70 11.46 42.02 16.97
C PHE A 70 12.59 42.35 17.97
N THR A 71 13.78 42.71 17.49
CA THR A 71 14.90 43.10 18.36
C THR A 71 14.75 44.51 18.94
N GLU A 72 14.06 45.42 18.25
CA GLU A 72 13.81 46.78 18.74
C GLU A 72 12.59 46.85 19.67
N SER A 73 11.53 46.07 19.41
CA SER A 73 10.30 46.10 20.21
C SER A 73 10.37 45.26 21.48
N THR A 74 11.29 44.30 21.56
CA THR A 74 11.45 43.42 22.73
C THR A 74 12.92 43.14 22.99
N LYS A 75 13.39 43.34 24.23
CA LYS A 75 14.75 42.97 24.69
C LYS A 75 14.90 41.44 24.75
N VAL A 76 14.83 40.75 23.61
CA VAL A 76 15.10 39.32 23.53
C VAL A 76 16.61 39.14 23.41
N ASN A 77 17.18 38.34 24.31
CA ASN A 77 18.62 38.10 24.32
C ASN A 77 19.04 37.30 23.08
N ASN A 78 19.92 37.89 22.25
CA ASN A 78 20.42 37.26 21.02
C ASN A 78 21.09 35.90 21.24
N THR A 79 21.63 35.65 22.44
CA THR A 79 22.18 34.34 22.80
C THR A 79 21.12 33.26 22.90
N LEU A 80 19.91 33.60 23.37
CA LEU A 80 18.79 32.68 23.52
C LEU A 80 18.24 32.24 22.15
N ILE A 81 18.14 33.19 21.21
CA ILE A 81 17.72 32.90 19.82
C ILE A 81 18.73 31.97 19.14
N SER A 82 20.04 32.26 19.31
CA SER A 82 21.11 31.44 18.74
C SER A 82 21.09 30.00 19.30
N LEU A 83 20.80 29.84 20.60
CA LEU A 83 20.67 28.53 21.24
C LEU A 83 19.49 27.73 20.67
N CYS A 84 18.33 28.37 20.49
CA CYS A 84 17.15 27.73 19.91
C CYS A 84 17.39 27.23 18.47
N ILE A 85 18.07 28.04 17.65
CA ILE A 85 18.44 27.64 16.28
C ILE A 85 19.37 26.43 16.31
N LEU A 86 20.37 26.41 17.21
CA LEU A 86 21.29 25.29 17.35
C LEU A 86 20.56 23.99 17.73
N ILE A 87 19.60 24.05 18.68
CA ILE A 87 18.79 22.90 19.08
C ILE A 87 17.99 22.34 17.90
N ILE A 88 17.38 23.21 17.09
CA ILE A 88 16.62 22.81 15.90
C ILE A 88 17.54 22.14 14.87
N LEU A 89 18.72 22.70 14.61
CA LEU A 89 19.69 22.13 13.67
C LEU A 89 20.18 20.74 14.12
N VAL A 90 20.45 20.57 15.42
CA VAL A 90 20.84 19.28 15.99
C VAL A 90 19.71 18.26 15.84
N ALA A 91 18.46 18.64 16.12
CA ALA A 91 17.31 17.77 15.96
C ALA A 91 17.12 17.33 14.48
N LEU A 92 17.25 18.26 13.53
CA LEU A 92 17.19 17.97 12.09
C LEU A 92 18.32 17.04 11.64
N PHE A 93 19.53 17.20 12.20
CA PHE A 93 20.66 16.30 11.93
C PHE A 93 20.39 14.87 12.41
N PHE A 94 19.88 14.68 13.63
CA PHE A 94 19.55 13.35 14.12
C PHE A 94 18.37 12.71 13.35
N PHE A 95 17.37 13.50 12.97
CA PHE A 95 16.25 13.04 12.17
C PHE A 95 16.68 12.59 10.77
N SER A 96 17.48 13.40 10.08
CA SER A 96 18.04 13.03 8.76
C SER A 96 18.97 11.81 8.83
N LYS A 97 19.80 11.71 9.88
CA LYS A 97 20.64 10.53 10.13
C LYS A 97 19.80 9.26 10.34
N SER A 98 18.70 9.35 11.08
CA SER A 98 17.76 8.22 11.28
C SER A 98 17.15 7.74 9.97
N ILE A 99 16.67 8.67 9.12
CA ILE A 99 16.14 8.36 7.79
C ILE A 99 17.21 7.73 6.89
N TYR A 100 18.43 8.26 6.92
CA TYR A 100 19.56 7.72 6.15
C TYR A 100 19.97 6.31 6.59
N LEU A 101 20.04 6.05 7.90
CA LEU A 101 20.34 4.72 8.43
C LEU A 101 19.23 3.71 8.09
N LYS A 102 17.96 4.12 8.20
CA LYS A 102 16.83 3.27 7.83
C LYS A 102 16.83 2.95 6.33
N SER A 103 17.15 3.92 5.47
CA SER A 103 17.22 3.70 4.02
C SER A 103 18.42 2.83 3.62
N THR A 104 19.59 2.98 4.26
CA THR A 104 20.78 2.17 3.98
C THR A 104 20.66 0.73 4.48
N LEU A 105 20.03 0.50 5.64
CA LEU A 105 19.71 -0.85 6.13
C LEU A 105 18.68 -1.54 5.23
N TYR A 106 17.67 -0.81 4.76
CA TYR A 106 16.69 -1.32 3.79
C TYR A 106 17.32 -1.66 2.43
N LYS A 107 18.32 -0.88 1.97
CA LYS A 107 19.03 -1.11 0.71
C LYS A 107 20.06 -2.25 0.77
N ASN A 108 20.58 -2.57 1.94
CA ASN A 108 21.64 -3.57 2.12
C ASN A 108 21.15 -5.00 2.42
N LYS A 109 19.84 -5.20 2.63
CA LYS A 109 19.23 -6.53 2.60
C LYS A 109 19.08 -6.97 1.13
N ASP A 110 20.03 -7.78 0.65
CA ASP A 110 19.99 -8.65 -0.55
C ASP A 110 19.77 -8.10 -1.98
N ASN A 111 19.61 -6.80 -2.22
CA ASN A 111 19.26 -6.33 -3.58
C ASN A 111 20.40 -6.31 -4.63
N ARG A 112 21.68 -6.51 -4.26
CA ARG A 112 22.79 -6.30 -5.21
C ARG A 112 23.12 -7.48 -6.13
N ASN A 113 22.56 -8.66 -5.91
CA ASN A 113 22.80 -9.83 -6.79
C ASN A 113 21.52 -10.36 -7.48
N PHE A 114 20.33 -9.97 -7.04
CA PHE A 114 19.09 -10.61 -7.51
C PHE A 114 18.69 -10.25 -8.95
N GLU A 115 18.98 -9.03 -9.42
CA GLU A 115 18.63 -8.59 -10.78
C GLU A 115 19.57 -9.14 -11.86
N GLU A 116 20.81 -9.50 -11.49
CA GLU A 116 21.82 -10.05 -12.41
C GLU A 116 21.55 -11.52 -12.82
N ASP A 117 20.77 -12.25 -12.02
CA ASP A 117 20.39 -13.65 -12.30
C ASP A 117 19.01 -13.80 -12.96
N LEU A 118 18.23 -12.72 -13.10
CA LEU A 118 16.90 -12.80 -13.73
C LEU A 118 17.00 -13.08 -15.24
N PRO A 119 16.12 -13.96 -15.78
CA PRO A 119 16.05 -14.19 -17.21
C PRO A 119 15.65 -12.91 -17.94
N LEU A 120 16.10 -12.77 -19.18
CA LEU A 120 15.76 -11.64 -20.04
C LEU A 120 14.36 -11.80 -20.60
N ILE A 121 13.60 -10.70 -20.64
CA ILE A 121 12.37 -10.59 -21.43
C ILE A 121 12.51 -9.46 -22.45
N THR A 122 12.16 -9.75 -23.69
CA THR A 122 12.21 -8.80 -24.81
C THR A 122 10.84 -8.47 -25.37
N GLU A 123 9.83 -9.26 -25.03
CA GLU A 123 8.47 -9.07 -25.51
C GLU A 123 7.64 -8.17 -24.59
N HIS A 124 6.58 -7.61 -25.15
CA HIS A 124 5.60 -6.81 -24.41
C HIS A 124 4.80 -7.70 -23.45
N SER A 125 4.43 -7.18 -22.28
CA SER A 125 3.75 -7.97 -21.24
C SER A 125 2.43 -8.60 -21.70
N THR A 126 1.69 -7.95 -22.61
CA THR A 126 0.45 -8.51 -23.19
C THR A 126 0.70 -9.74 -24.05
N SER A 127 1.82 -9.78 -24.79
CA SER A 127 2.19 -10.95 -25.59
C SER A 127 2.59 -12.10 -24.69
N PHE A 128 3.46 -11.83 -23.72
CA PHE A 128 3.87 -12.81 -22.71
C PHE A 128 2.66 -13.41 -21.99
N PHE A 129 1.74 -12.57 -21.50
CA PHE A 129 0.54 -13.02 -20.80
C PHE A 129 -0.38 -13.83 -21.71
N SER A 130 -0.57 -13.43 -22.98
CA SER A 130 -1.37 -14.18 -23.94
C SER A 130 -0.82 -15.60 -24.17
N TYR A 131 0.51 -15.75 -24.29
CA TYR A 131 1.12 -17.08 -24.40
C TYR A 131 0.93 -17.92 -23.13
N ARG A 132 1.00 -17.31 -21.95
CA ARG A 132 0.71 -17.99 -20.68
C ARG A 132 -0.75 -18.45 -20.61
N ILE A 133 -1.69 -17.60 -21.00
CA ILE A 133 -3.12 -17.90 -21.05
C ILE A 133 -3.37 -19.06 -22.01
N ALA A 134 -2.83 -19.01 -23.23
CA ALA A 134 -3.02 -20.07 -24.23
C ALA A 134 -2.51 -21.44 -23.75
N LYS A 135 -1.41 -21.47 -22.99
CA LYS A 135 -0.87 -22.70 -22.39
C LYS A 135 -1.72 -23.19 -21.21
N ALA A 136 -2.19 -22.28 -20.36
CA ALA A 136 -3.01 -22.63 -19.20
C ALA A 136 -4.43 -23.07 -19.62
N PHE A 137 -4.99 -22.46 -20.67
CA PHE A 137 -6.37 -22.64 -21.13
C PHE A 137 -6.43 -22.98 -22.63
N PRO A 138 -5.91 -24.15 -23.04
CA PRO A 138 -5.84 -24.53 -24.45
C PRO A 138 -7.24 -24.63 -25.07
N GLY A 139 -7.39 -24.08 -26.28
CA GLY A 139 -8.65 -24.11 -27.03
C GLY A 139 -9.75 -23.20 -26.49
N GLN A 140 -9.53 -22.46 -25.39
CA GLN A 140 -10.55 -21.59 -24.83
C GLN A 140 -10.67 -20.27 -25.59
N ARG A 141 -11.91 -19.83 -25.84
CA ARG A 141 -12.30 -18.51 -26.32
C ARG A 141 -13.43 -17.97 -25.46
N GLY A 142 -13.51 -16.64 -25.31
CA GLY A 142 -14.53 -15.99 -24.50
C GLY A 142 -14.44 -16.36 -23.01
N LEU A 143 -15.59 -16.19 -22.34
CA LEU A 143 -15.72 -16.38 -20.90
C LEU A 143 -15.94 -17.84 -20.53
N ARG A 144 -15.22 -18.35 -19.52
CA ARG A 144 -15.49 -19.64 -18.89
C ARG A 144 -15.18 -19.62 -17.40
N TRP A 145 -16.04 -20.26 -16.63
CA TRP A 145 -15.87 -20.46 -15.19
C TRP A 145 -15.22 -21.80 -14.85
N TYR A 146 -14.48 -21.81 -13.75
CA TYR A 146 -13.76 -22.93 -13.18
C TYR A 146 -13.97 -22.95 -11.66
N ASP A 147 -14.06 -24.16 -11.09
CA ASP A 147 -14.02 -24.35 -9.64
C ASP A 147 -12.62 -24.04 -9.06
N ALA A 148 -12.53 -23.97 -7.74
CA ALA A 148 -11.31 -23.61 -7.04
C ALA A 148 -10.14 -24.57 -7.27
N GLU A 149 -10.38 -25.88 -7.38
CA GLU A 149 -9.30 -26.86 -7.55
C GLU A 149 -8.72 -26.76 -8.97
N GLU A 150 -9.58 -26.69 -9.97
CA GLU A 150 -9.17 -26.51 -11.36
C GLU A 150 -8.52 -25.15 -11.58
N ALA A 151 -9.05 -24.09 -10.95
CA ALA A 151 -8.43 -22.76 -10.95
C ALA A 151 -6.96 -22.81 -10.47
N ASN A 152 -6.70 -23.47 -9.35
CA ASN A 152 -5.35 -23.62 -8.82
C ASN A 152 -4.43 -24.37 -9.80
N LYS A 153 -4.91 -25.47 -10.42
CA LYS A 153 -4.14 -26.20 -11.45
C LYS A 153 -3.78 -25.32 -12.65
N ARG A 154 -4.72 -24.49 -13.10
CA ARG A 154 -4.52 -23.59 -14.26
C ARG A 154 -3.58 -22.43 -13.92
N LEU A 155 -3.73 -21.84 -12.73
CA LEU A 155 -2.85 -20.77 -12.25
C LEU A 155 -1.40 -21.24 -12.09
N LYS A 156 -1.16 -22.49 -11.68
CA LYS A 156 0.20 -23.09 -11.68
C LYS A 156 0.86 -23.06 -13.05
N ILE A 157 0.11 -23.24 -14.13
CA ILE A 157 0.64 -23.20 -15.49
C ILE A 157 0.86 -21.75 -15.94
N LEU A 158 -0.13 -20.88 -15.69
CA LEU A 158 -0.08 -19.47 -16.04
C LEU A 158 1.10 -18.74 -15.38
N LEU A 159 1.25 -18.93 -14.07
CA LEU A 159 2.21 -18.24 -13.21
C LEU A 159 3.45 -19.09 -12.93
N LYS A 160 3.70 -20.13 -13.74
CA LYS A 160 4.92 -20.93 -13.65
C LYS A 160 6.14 -20.04 -13.81
N GLU A 161 7.13 -20.14 -12.94
CA GLU A 161 8.39 -19.38 -13.08
C GLU A 161 9.07 -19.60 -14.46
N PRO A 162 9.76 -18.58 -14.99
CA PRO A 162 9.97 -17.25 -14.41
C PRO A 162 8.77 -16.31 -14.58
N ILE A 163 8.48 -15.50 -13.54
CA ILE A 163 7.47 -14.43 -13.54
C ILE A 163 8.07 -13.03 -13.30
N ARG A 164 9.36 -12.99 -12.98
CA ARG A 164 10.20 -11.79 -12.89
C ARG A 164 11.35 -11.89 -13.88
N PHE A 165 11.70 -10.77 -14.47
CA PHE A 165 12.64 -10.71 -15.58
C PHE A 165 13.49 -9.44 -15.54
N ARG A 166 14.64 -9.49 -16.19
CA ARG A 166 15.33 -8.28 -16.64
C ARG A 166 14.74 -7.85 -17.98
N ALA A 167 14.19 -6.64 -18.04
CA ALA A 167 13.66 -6.09 -19.28
C ALA A 167 14.79 -5.69 -20.22
N LYS A 168 14.67 -6.05 -21.50
CA LYS A 168 15.56 -5.61 -22.57
C LYS A 168 14.74 -5.04 -23.74
N GLY A 169 14.95 -3.76 -24.03
CA GLY A 169 14.21 -3.02 -25.05
C GLY A 169 13.11 -2.13 -24.47
N ASN A 170 12.60 -1.20 -25.28
CA ASN A 170 11.75 -0.09 -24.81
C ASN A 170 10.33 -0.51 -24.40
N TYR A 171 9.88 -1.71 -24.80
CA TYR A 171 8.50 -2.16 -24.61
C TYR A 171 8.36 -3.28 -23.58
N ALA A 172 9.48 -3.87 -23.16
CA ALA A 172 9.52 -5.00 -22.24
C ALA A 172 9.45 -4.50 -20.80
N THR A 173 8.80 -5.26 -19.92
CA THR A 173 8.70 -4.95 -18.49
C THR A 173 9.15 -6.16 -17.68
N GLY A 174 9.96 -5.95 -16.65
CA GLY A 174 10.50 -7.01 -15.79
C GLY A 174 9.45 -7.73 -14.94
N ASP A 175 8.23 -7.20 -14.91
CA ASP A 175 7.11 -7.59 -14.07
C ASP A 175 5.81 -7.70 -14.90
N PRO A 176 5.74 -8.64 -15.85
CA PRO A 176 4.73 -8.62 -16.92
C PRO A 176 3.31 -8.98 -16.47
N ILE A 177 3.12 -9.64 -15.32
CA ILE A 177 1.79 -10.10 -14.87
C ILE A 177 1.44 -9.42 -13.55
N TRP A 178 0.27 -8.78 -13.53
CA TRP A 178 -0.23 -8.00 -12.41
C TRP A 178 -1.63 -8.47 -12.00
N TRP A 179 -1.99 -8.24 -10.75
CA TRP A 179 -3.37 -8.28 -10.31
C TRP A 179 -3.93 -6.87 -10.11
N PHE A 180 -5.23 -6.71 -10.31
CA PHE A 180 -5.94 -5.43 -10.28
C PHE A 180 -7.28 -5.55 -9.55
N ARG A 181 -7.56 -4.59 -8.67
CA ARG A 181 -8.88 -4.37 -8.08
C ARG A 181 -9.08 -2.88 -7.78
N GLY A 182 -9.90 -2.20 -8.59
CA GLY A 182 -10.11 -0.76 -8.45
C GLY A 182 -8.78 0.00 -8.46
N GLN A 183 -8.52 0.77 -7.41
CA GLN A 183 -7.29 1.56 -7.28
C GLN A 183 -6.04 0.75 -6.88
N ARG A 184 -6.18 -0.55 -6.58
CA ARG A 184 -5.06 -1.42 -6.23
C ARG A 184 -4.59 -2.19 -7.45
N ALA A 185 -3.29 -2.10 -7.75
CA ALA A 185 -2.65 -2.83 -8.83
C ALA A 185 -1.21 -3.16 -8.43
N MET A 186 -0.84 -4.44 -8.46
CA MET A 186 0.49 -4.90 -8.06
C MET A 186 1.00 -6.01 -8.98
N PHE A 187 2.31 -6.06 -9.20
CA PHE A 187 2.92 -7.18 -9.90
C PHE A 187 2.84 -8.47 -9.07
N ILE A 188 2.86 -9.60 -9.76
CA ILE A 188 2.96 -10.92 -9.15
C ILE A 188 4.41 -11.39 -9.28
N ASP A 189 5.08 -11.54 -8.14
CA ASP A 189 6.47 -11.99 -8.02
C ASP A 189 6.59 -13.39 -7.42
N ILE A 190 5.62 -13.82 -6.62
CA ILE A 190 5.54 -15.14 -6.02
C ILE A 190 4.20 -15.77 -6.36
N PHE A 191 4.23 -17.04 -6.78
CA PHE A 191 3.05 -17.89 -6.81
C PHE A 191 3.36 -19.23 -6.16
N LYS A 192 2.63 -19.58 -5.10
CA LYS A 192 2.78 -20.89 -4.44
C LYS A 192 1.41 -21.49 -4.12
N PRO A 193 1.10 -22.73 -4.53
CA PRO A 193 -0.07 -23.44 -4.00
C PRO A 193 0.15 -23.76 -2.52
N LEU A 194 -0.81 -23.38 -1.67
CA LEU A 194 -0.79 -23.69 -0.23
C LEU A 194 -1.67 -24.90 0.09
N SER A 195 -2.74 -25.12 -0.67
CA SER A 195 -3.60 -26.30 -0.61
C SER A 195 -4.18 -26.59 -2.01
N LYS A 196 -5.22 -27.44 -2.10
CA LYS A 196 -5.97 -27.65 -3.36
C LYS A 196 -6.71 -26.40 -3.82
N THR A 197 -7.17 -25.56 -2.89
CA THR A 197 -8.01 -24.38 -3.16
C THR A 197 -7.35 -23.06 -2.72
N LYS A 198 -6.28 -23.13 -1.93
CA LYS A 198 -5.54 -21.96 -1.45
C LYS A 198 -4.25 -21.73 -2.21
N ILE A 199 -3.99 -20.48 -2.55
CA ILE A 199 -2.75 -20.01 -3.18
C ILE A 199 -2.12 -18.87 -2.37
N LEU A 200 -0.84 -18.63 -2.59
CA LEU A 200 -0.10 -17.43 -2.22
C LEU A 200 0.26 -16.68 -3.50
N LEU A 201 -0.06 -15.40 -3.55
CA LEU A 201 0.22 -14.48 -4.66
C LEU A 201 0.99 -13.26 -4.10
N GLY A 202 2.31 -13.25 -4.24
CA GLY A 202 3.16 -12.33 -3.49
C GLY A 202 3.03 -12.61 -1.99
N ILE A 203 2.44 -11.66 -1.26
CA ILE A 203 2.10 -11.78 0.17
C ILE A 203 0.63 -12.17 0.41
N GLU A 204 -0.22 -12.11 -0.62
CA GLU A 204 -1.67 -12.33 -0.52
C GLU A 204 -1.99 -13.83 -0.48
N GLN A 205 -2.58 -14.30 0.62
CA GLN A 205 -3.12 -15.64 0.77
C GLN A 205 -4.58 -15.66 0.37
N ILE A 206 -4.88 -16.43 -0.66
CA ILE A 206 -6.20 -16.42 -1.31
C ILE A 206 -6.79 -17.84 -1.26
N GLU A 207 -7.88 -17.99 -0.50
CA GLU A 207 -8.75 -19.16 -0.57
C GLU A 207 -9.71 -18.99 -1.76
N ILE A 208 -9.45 -19.67 -2.87
CA ILE A 208 -10.24 -19.52 -4.10
C ILE A 208 -11.63 -20.11 -3.88
N GLU A 209 -12.66 -19.34 -4.26
CA GLU A 209 -14.03 -19.82 -4.37
C GLU A 209 -14.29 -20.32 -5.79
N LYS A 210 -14.04 -19.46 -6.78
CA LYS A 210 -14.22 -19.72 -8.20
C LYS A 210 -13.35 -18.78 -9.02
N MET A 211 -13.08 -19.17 -10.27
CA MET A 211 -12.28 -18.39 -11.20
C MET A 211 -13.01 -18.31 -12.53
N ALA A 212 -13.05 -17.13 -13.14
CA ALA A 212 -13.39 -16.99 -14.54
C ALA A 212 -12.14 -16.64 -15.34
N VAL A 213 -12.05 -17.12 -16.58
CA VAL A 213 -11.07 -16.63 -17.54
C VAL A 213 -11.81 -16.14 -18.77
N TYR A 214 -11.41 -14.97 -19.23
CA TYR A 214 -11.88 -14.36 -20.46
C TYR A 214 -10.73 -14.30 -21.45
N VAL A 215 -10.85 -15.05 -22.54
CA VAL A 215 -9.92 -15.03 -23.67
C VAL A 215 -10.56 -14.19 -24.77
N SER A 216 -10.19 -12.91 -24.83
CA SER A 216 -10.68 -11.95 -25.82
C SER A 216 -10.06 -12.21 -27.20
N ASP A 217 -10.77 -11.82 -28.26
CA ASP A 217 -10.22 -11.75 -29.62
C ASP A 217 -9.06 -10.75 -29.70
N SER A 218 -9.10 -9.71 -28.89
CA SER A 218 -7.96 -8.82 -28.66
C SER A 218 -7.10 -9.38 -27.52
N TYR A 219 -5.99 -10.05 -27.86
CA TYR A 219 -5.15 -10.77 -26.89
C TYR A 219 -4.75 -9.94 -25.64
N TYR A 220 -4.58 -8.63 -25.79
CA TYR A 220 -4.22 -7.71 -24.71
C TYR A 220 -5.37 -7.37 -23.74
N LYS A 221 -6.61 -7.78 -24.05
CA LYS A 221 -7.80 -7.71 -23.19
C LYS A 221 -8.15 -9.05 -22.53
N SER A 222 -7.27 -10.04 -22.62
CA SER A 222 -7.50 -11.29 -21.89
C SER A 222 -7.19 -11.08 -20.40
N PHE A 223 -8.01 -11.66 -19.53
CA PHE A 223 -7.83 -11.59 -18.07
C PHE A 223 -8.39 -12.84 -17.38
N ILE A 224 -7.99 -13.01 -16.12
CA ILE A 224 -8.55 -13.99 -15.20
C ILE A 224 -9.21 -13.25 -14.06
N TYR A 225 -10.47 -13.52 -13.77
CA TYR A 225 -11.15 -13.06 -12.57
C TYR A 225 -11.05 -14.13 -11.48
N ILE A 226 -10.65 -13.74 -10.28
CA ILE A 226 -10.62 -14.61 -9.10
C ILE A 226 -11.62 -14.06 -8.09
N GLN A 227 -12.49 -14.95 -7.59
CA GLN A 227 -13.29 -14.71 -6.39
C GLN A 227 -12.80 -15.62 -5.27
N ALA A 228 -12.64 -15.04 -4.10
CA ALA A 228 -12.06 -15.65 -2.92
C ALA A 228 -13.06 -15.66 -1.77
N LYS A 229 -13.01 -16.73 -0.98
CA LYS A 229 -13.82 -16.88 0.23
C LYS A 229 -13.27 -15.99 1.35
N ALA A 230 -14.16 -15.57 2.23
CA ALA A 230 -13.77 -15.08 3.54
C ALA A 230 -13.06 -16.19 4.32
N GLU A 231 -12.04 -15.83 5.06
CA GLU A 231 -11.33 -16.73 5.95
C GLU A 231 -11.53 -16.36 7.41
N GLU A 232 -11.39 -17.34 8.30
CA GLU A 232 -11.37 -17.09 9.74
C GLU A 232 -10.05 -16.41 10.16
N PRO A 233 -10.07 -15.53 11.18
CA PRO A 233 -8.86 -14.93 11.75
C PRO A 233 -7.76 -15.95 12.11
N VAL A 234 -6.49 -15.56 12.03
CA VAL A 234 -5.37 -16.41 12.50
C VAL A 234 -5.31 -16.54 14.02
N GLY A 235 -6.03 -15.68 14.75
CA GLY A 235 -6.21 -15.80 16.20
C GLY A 235 -5.11 -15.17 17.06
N ILE A 236 -4.29 -14.29 16.50
CA ILE A 236 -3.25 -13.54 17.22
C ILE A 236 -3.65 -12.11 17.59
N TYR A 237 -4.82 -11.66 17.12
CA TYR A 237 -5.36 -10.33 17.38
C TYR A 237 -6.72 -10.45 18.08
N ASP A 238 -7.02 -9.51 18.98
CA ASP A 238 -8.36 -9.36 19.56
C ASP A 238 -9.26 -8.60 18.57
N LEU A 239 -9.77 -9.31 17.57
CA LEU A 239 -10.62 -8.75 16.53
C LEU A 239 -12.09 -8.78 16.93
N LYS A 240 -12.74 -7.62 16.95
CA LYS A 240 -14.18 -7.52 17.15
C LYS A 240 -14.90 -7.61 15.81
N LYS A 241 -16.02 -8.32 15.77
CA LYS A 241 -16.85 -8.45 14.56
C LYS A 241 -17.31 -7.09 14.02
N ASP A 242 -17.64 -6.17 14.92
CA ASP A 242 -18.06 -4.82 14.55
C ASP A 242 -16.97 -4.04 13.81
N ASP A 243 -15.68 -4.29 14.13
CA ASP A 243 -14.57 -3.66 13.41
C ASP A 243 -14.48 -4.22 11.98
N ILE A 244 -14.59 -5.54 11.81
CA ILE A 244 -14.56 -6.17 10.48
C ILE A 244 -15.69 -5.64 9.59
N GLU A 245 -16.91 -5.55 10.12
CA GLU A 245 -18.06 -5.03 9.36
C GLU A 245 -17.90 -3.53 9.06
N LEU A 246 -17.39 -2.71 9.98
CA LEU A 246 -17.10 -1.30 9.73
C LEU A 246 -16.12 -1.11 8.56
N TYR A 247 -15.01 -1.84 8.56
CA TYR A 247 -14.03 -1.75 7.48
C TYR A 247 -14.59 -2.27 6.16
N LYS A 248 -15.39 -3.33 6.18
CA LYS A 248 -16.09 -3.85 4.99
C LYS A 248 -17.08 -2.82 4.42
N GLU A 249 -17.78 -2.07 5.25
CA GLU A 249 -18.65 -0.97 4.80
C GLU A 249 -17.86 0.19 4.19
N MET A 250 -16.70 0.53 4.79
CA MET A 250 -15.87 1.65 4.34
C MET A 250 -15.04 1.34 3.08
N TRP A 251 -14.50 0.12 2.99
CA TRP A 251 -13.46 -0.25 2.02
C TRP A 251 -13.86 -1.43 1.11
N GLY A 252 -15.05 -2.01 1.32
CA GLY A 252 -15.55 -3.15 0.56
C GLY A 252 -15.05 -4.51 1.06
N TYR A 253 -14.01 -4.54 1.89
CA TYR A 253 -13.41 -5.76 2.43
C TYR A 253 -12.57 -5.48 3.69
N TYR A 254 -12.17 -6.56 4.39
CA TYR A 254 -11.20 -6.52 5.47
C TYR A 254 -10.07 -7.52 5.24
N THR A 255 -8.85 -7.12 5.56
CA THR A 255 -7.64 -7.95 5.51
C THR A 255 -6.99 -8.05 6.88
N GLU A 256 -6.48 -9.24 7.19
CA GLU A 256 -5.63 -9.50 8.34
C GLU A 256 -4.19 -9.77 7.84
N GLU A 257 -3.22 -9.04 8.39
CA GLU A 257 -1.80 -9.22 8.06
C GLU A 257 -1.03 -9.84 9.23
N TYR A 258 -0.06 -10.71 8.97
CA TYR A 258 0.76 -11.36 9.98
C TYR A 258 2.09 -11.84 9.40
N GLY A 259 3.08 -12.07 10.27
CA GLY A 259 4.34 -12.70 9.88
C GLY A 259 4.29 -14.22 10.05
N LEU A 260 4.98 -14.94 9.17
CA LEU A 260 5.17 -16.38 9.27
C LEU A 260 6.66 -16.69 9.44
N LEU A 261 7.07 -17.00 10.68
CA LEU A 261 8.42 -17.45 11.01
C LEU A 261 8.47 -18.98 10.93
N GLY A 262 8.84 -19.49 9.76
CA GLY A 262 8.77 -20.93 9.46
C GLY A 262 7.33 -21.42 9.43
N LYS A 263 6.89 -22.09 10.50
CA LYS A 263 5.48 -22.50 10.69
C LYS A 263 4.75 -21.71 11.78
N ARG A 264 5.46 -20.84 12.49
CA ARG A 264 4.89 -20.09 13.61
C ARG A 264 4.39 -18.74 13.12
N ILE A 265 3.16 -18.42 13.50
CA ILE A 265 2.55 -17.12 13.24
C ILE A 265 3.07 -16.14 14.30
N ILE A 266 3.46 -14.95 13.84
CA ILE A 266 3.85 -13.80 14.65
C ILE A 266 3.01 -12.59 14.22
N THR A 267 2.91 -11.60 15.08
CA THR A 267 2.16 -10.38 14.77
C THR A 267 2.79 -9.58 13.63
N ARG A 268 1.98 -8.73 12.99
CA ARG A 268 2.44 -7.80 11.96
C ARG A 268 3.53 -6.87 12.51
N GLN A 269 3.40 -6.47 13.76
CA GLN A 269 4.34 -5.62 14.48
C GLN A 269 5.68 -6.35 14.69
N GLU A 270 5.65 -7.59 15.18
CA GLU A 270 6.88 -8.41 15.34
C GLU A 270 7.58 -8.66 13.99
N TYR A 271 6.82 -8.85 12.90
CA TYR A 271 7.40 -8.90 11.55
C TYR A 271 8.11 -7.59 11.18
N ASP A 272 7.47 -6.43 11.41
CA ASP A 272 8.05 -5.11 11.09
C ASP A 272 9.32 -4.83 11.91
N ASP A 273 9.32 -5.26 13.16
CA ASP A 273 10.44 -5.08 14.09
C ASP A 273 11.59 -6.05 13.78
N GLY A 274 11.33 -7.12 13.02
CA GLY A 274 12.30 -8.17 12.72
C GLY A 274 12.66 -9.06 13.92
N ALA A 275 11.86 -9.02 14.99
CA ALA A 275 12.04 -9.83 16.19
C ALA A 275 10.68 -10.18 16.81
N ALA A 276 10.57 -11.37 17.41
CA ALA A 276 9.33 -11.87 18.01
C ALA A 276 9.56 -12.41 19.42
N ILE A 277 8.52 -12.34 20.27
CA ILE A 277 8.54 -12.95 21.61
C ILE A 277 7.90 -14.34 21.53
N ILE A 278 8.73 -15.37 21.59
CA ILE A 278 8.29 -16.76 21.53
C ILE A 278 8.67 -17.45 22.83
N ASN A 279 7.66 -17.94 23.57
CA ASN A 279 7.83 -18.58 24.88
C ASN A 279 8.63 -17.71 25.86
N GLY A 280 8.35 -16.40 25.88
CA GLY A 280 9.00 -15.42 26.76
C GLY A 280 10.43 -15.03 26.36
N LYS A 281 10.93 -15.50 25.21
CA LYS A 281 12.26 -15.17 24.69
C LYS A 281 12.16 -14.34 23.42
N ILE A 282 13.02 -13.35 23.29
CA ILE A 282 13.18 -12.58 22.04
C ILE A 282 13.94 -13.45 21.05
N ILE A 283 13.37 -13.65 19.87
CA ILE A 283 13.96 -14.43 18.77
C ILE A 283 14.04 -13.55 17.54
N ASP A 284 15.12 -13.67 16.77
CA ASP A 284 15.25 -13.04 15.46
C ASP A 284 14.16 -13.55 14.50
N ALA A 285 13.37 -12.62 13.97
CA ALA A 285 12.29 -12.88 13.02
C ALA A 285 12.56 -12.21 11.66
N SER A 286 13.79 -11.77 11.40
CA SER A 286 14.17 -11.05 10.19
C SER A 286 13.98 -11.83 8.88
N ASN A 287 13.85 -13.15 8.96
CA ASN A 287 13.58 -14.09 7.85
C ASN A 287 12.12 -14.57 7.80
N SER A 288 11.21 -13.93 8.53
CA SER A 288 9.78 -14.25 8.45
C SER A 288 9.18 -13.78 7.12
N GLU A 289 8.10 -14.44 6.68
CA GLU A 289 7.36 -14.07 5.48
C GLU A 289 6.11 -13.27 5.86
N LEU A 290 5.86 -12.13 5.21
CA LEU A 290 4.60 -11.40 5.38
C LEU A 290 3.47 -12.13 4.68
N ARG A 291 2.34 -12.28 5.36
CA ARG A 291 1.11 -12.87 4.83
C ARG A 291 -0.04 -11.90 5.04
N VAL A 292 -0.87 -11.76 4.03
CA VAL A 292 -2.13 -11.01 4.05
C VAL A 292 -3.24 -11.99 3.73
N ARG A 293 -4.34 -11.99 4.48
CA ARG A 293 -5.52 -12.82 4.17
C ARG A 293 -6.79 -12.00 4.28
N HIS A 294 -7.84 -12.40 3.59
CA HIS A 294 -9.12 -11.69 3.60
C HIS A 294 -10.09 -12.33 4.59
N LEU A 295 -10.59 -11.55 5.55
CA LEU A 295 -11.63 -12.01 6.49
C LEU A 295 -13.05 -11.77 5.97
N THR A 296 -13.15 -11.21 4.77
CA THR A 296 -14.39 -11.00 4.02
C THR A 296 -14.22 -11.55 2.60
N PRO A 297 -15.30 -11.83 1.86
CA PRO A 297 -15.18 -12.20 0.45
C PRO A 297 -14.38 -11.15 -0.32
N TYR A 298 -13.59 -11.59 -1.28
CA TYR A 298 -12.69 -10.73 -2.05
C TYR A 298 -12.66 -11.17 -3.50
N ASN A 299 -12.42 -10.25 -4.43
CA ASN A 299 -12.21 -10.54 -5.83
C ASN A 299 -11.22 -9.56 -6.45
N PHE A 300 -10.68 -9.94 -7.60
CA PHE A 300 -9.75 -9.15 -8.40
C PHE A 300 -9.60 -9.79 -9.79
N ILE A 301 -8.93 -9.10 -10.71
CA ILE A 301 -8.47 -9.70 -11.96
C ILE A 301 -6.96 -9.85 -11.99
N ILE A 302 -6.46 -10.85 -12.71
CA ILE A 302 -5.06 -11.01 -13.11
C ILE A 302 -4.99 -10.76 -14.62
N ALA A 303 -4.08 -9.87 -15.03
CA ALA A 303 -3.88 -9.52 -16.42
C ALA A 303 -2.43 -9.08 -16.69
N ALA A 304 -2.10 -8.82 -17.95
CA ALA A 304 -0.83 -8.22 -18.31
C ALA A 304 -0.68 -6.81 -17.71
N LYS A 305 0.54 -6.44 -17.31
CA LYS A 305 0.87 -5.09 -16.80
C LYS A 305 0.45 -3.98 -17.77
N GLN A 306 0.70 -4.17 -19.07
CA GLN A 306 0.41 -3.19 -20.12
C GLN A 306 -0.93 -3.50 -20.82
N SER A 307 -1.88 -4.11 -20.11
CA SER A 307 -3.27 -4.24 -20.55
C SER A 307 -4.03 -2.92 -20.36
N PRO A 308 -5.20 -2.74 -20.99
CA PRO A 308 -6.08 -1.57 -20.77
C PRO A 308 -6.52 -1.37 -19.30
N TYR A 309 -6.39 -2.42 -18.47
CA TYR A 309 -6.78 -2.41 -17.07
C TYR A 309 -5.80 -1.63 -16.18
N ASN A 310 -4.55 -1.47 -16.64
CA ASN A 310 -3.61 -0.57 -15.99
C ASN A 310 -3.85 0.88 -16.45
N SER A 311 -5.04 1.40 -16.13
CA SER A 311 -5.47 2.73 -16.55
C SER A 311 -6.28 3.44 -15.47
N ARG A 312 -6.28 4.77 -15.52
CA ARG A 312 -7.07 5.61 -14.60
C ARG A 312 -8.58 5.32 -14.69
N ASN A 313 -9.09 4.98 -15.87
CA ASN A 313 -10.50 4.67 -16.07
C ASN A 313 -10.87 3.40 -15.28
N PHE A 314 -10.10 2.32 -15.48
CA PHE A 314 -10.25 1.09 -14.71
C PHE A 314 -10.21 1.36 -13.20
N MET A 315 -9.19 2.10 -12.75
CA MET A 315 -9.02 2.39 -11.31
C MET A 315 -10.20 3.14 -10.69
N ARG A 316 -10.77 4.10 -11.43
CA ARG A 316 -11.86 4.95 -10.96
C ARG A 316 -13.20 4.22 -10.91
N GLU A 317 -13.46 3.35 -11.87
CA GLU A 317 -14.82 2.85 -12.13
C GLU A 317 -15.04 1.42 -11.62
N THR A 318 -13.98 0.60 -11.53
CA THR A 318 -14.16 -0.83 -11.19
C THR A 318 -14.24 -1.12 -9.70
N GLY A 319 -13.83 -0.21 -8.81
CA GLY A 319 -13.82 -0.46 -7.36
C GLY A 319 -15.19 -0.89 -6.84
N VAL A 320 -16.22 -0.09 -7.14
CA VAL A 320 -17.61 -0.39 -6.76
C VAL A 320 -18.14 -1.61 -7.51
N MET A 321 -17.78 -1.78 -8.79
CA MET A 321 -18.21 -2.95 -9.57
C MET A 321 -17.72 -4.27 -8.94
N PHE A 322 -16.48 -4.33 -8.47
CA PHE A 322 -15.95 -5.50 -7.77
C PHE A 322 -16.73 -5.80 -6.49
N ASP A 323 -17.07 -4.78 -5.70
CA ASP A 323 -17.84 -4.97 -4.48
C ASP A 323 -19.29 -5.40 -4.77
N ASP A 324 -19.90 -4.85 -5.83
CA ASP A 324 -21.26 -5.21 -6.25
C ASP A 324 -21.34 -6.61 -6.87
N LEU A 325 -20.27 -7.08 -7.54
CA LEU A 325 -20.15 -8.47 -7.98
C LEU A 325 -20.20 -9.44 -6.79
N LEU A 326 -19.52 -9.13 -5.69
CA LEU A 326 -19.55 -9.97 -4.47
C LEU A 326 -20.93 -9.96 -3.80
N LYS A 327 -21.70 -8.89 -3.97
CA LYS A 327 -23.05 -8.71 -3.42
C LYS A 327 -24.15 -9.21 -4.37
N ASN A 328 -23.80 -9.73 -5.54
CA ASN A 328 -24.74 -10.07 -6.63
C ASN A 328 -25.67 -8.89 -7.00
N LYS A 329 -25.15 -7.66 -6.92
CA LYS A 329 -25.86 -6.43 -7.34
C LYS A 329 -25.47 -5.98 -8.75
N PHE A 330 -24.47 -6.62 -9.33
CA PHE A 330 -23.96 -6.32 -10.66
C PHE A 330 -23.69 -7.64 -11.38
N GLU A 331 -24.19 -7.77 -12.61
CA GLU A 331 -24.01 -8.96 -13.42
C GLU A 331 -22.59 -9.02 -13.98
N PHE A 332 -22.02 -10.23 -14.06
CA PHE A 332 -20.66 -10.42 -14.54
C PHE A 332 -20.51 -10.06 -16.03
N GLU A 333 -21.55 -10.26 -16.83
CA GLU A 333 -21.60 -9.89 -18.24
C GLU A 333 -21.48 -8.36 -18.42
N SER A 334 -22.13 -7.58 -17.55
CA SER A 334 -22.01 -6.11 -17.55
C SER A 334 -20.60 -5.67 -17.19
N PHE A 335 -19.97 -6.34 -16.22
CA PHE A 335 -18.56 -6.13 -15.89
C PHE A 335 -17.65 -6.45 -17.08
N LEU A 336 -17.92 -7.55 -17.78
CA LEU A 336 -17.17 -7.96 -18.94
C LEU A 336 -17.28 -6.95 -20.09
N ILE A 337 -18.50 -6.47 -20.41
CA ILE A 337 -18.75 -5.45 -21.43
C ILE A 337 -17.96 -4.18 -21.11
N TYR A 338 -17.97 -3.75 -19.84
CA TYR A 338 -17.19 -2.61 -19.39
C TYR A 338 -15.69 -2.82 -19.62
N LEU A 339 -15.14 -3.96 -19.18
CA LEU A 339 -13.71 -4.26 -19.35
C LEU A 339 -13.31 -4.35 -20.82
N ASP A 340 -14.18 -4.90 -21.68
CA ASP A 340 -13.92 -5.00 -23.11
C ASP A 340 -14.01 -3.64 -23.82
N SER A 341 -14.76 -2.67 -23.27
CA SER A 341 -14.79 -1.29 -23.79
C SER A 341 -13.49 -0.50 -23.57
N LEU A 342 -12.61 -0.96 -22.67
CA LEU A 342 -11.36 -0.24 -22.37
C LEU A 342 -10.34 -0.41 -23.51
N GLU A 343 -9.78 0.72 -23.95
CA GLU A 343 -8.78 0.75 -25.02
C GLU A 343 -7.36 0.63 -24.49
N LYS A 344 -6.50 -0.05 -25.26
CA LYS A 344 -5.07 -0.13 -24.96
C LYS A 344 -4.46 1.24 -25.24
N LYS A 345 -3.77 1.81 -24.26
CA LYS A 345 -2.94 2.99 -24.48
C LYS A 345 -1.60 2.54 -25.06
N GLU A 346 -1.14 3.26 -26.08
CA GLU A 346 0.13 3.02 -26.76
C GLU A 346 1.35 3.22 -25.85
#